data_AF-A0A9E2RCR3-F1
#
_entry.id   AF-A0A9E2RCR3-F1
#
_cell.length_a   1.000
_cell.length_b   1.000
_cell.length_c   1.000
_cell.angle_alpha   90.00
_cell.angle_beta   90.00
_cell.angle_gamma   90.00
#
_symmetry.space_group_name_H-M   'P 1'
#
loop_
_entity.id
_entity.type
_entity.pdbx_description
1 polymer ?
#
loop_
_entity_poly.entity_id
_entity_poly.type
_entity_poly.pdbx_seq_one_letter_code
_entity_poly.pdbx_strand_id
1 'polypeptide(L)'
;MGLLQRFKHDLKAGLATLRLGTAQVANRALEETESLRIRLEIRKLDQQLGDLYRDVGERAVNLREGGEPVERVLYDAEIGRLVKEIQELKEARGKLESEMTEVRSDV
;
A
#
# COMPACT_ATOMS: atom_id res chain seq x y z
N MET A 1 -30.09 37.71 31.63
CA MET A 1 -29.81 36.41 30.99
C MET A 1 -30.33 35.32 31.91
N GLY A 2 -31.45 34.68 31.57
CA GLY A 2 -32.11 33.68 32.45
C GLY A 2 -31.38 32.33 32.44
N LEU A 3 -31.42 31.62 33.57
CA LEU A 3 -30.79 30.29 33.74
C LEU A 3 -31.21 29.27 32.66
N LEU A 4 -32.48 29.31 32.23
CA LEU A 4 -33.01 28.47 31.15
C LEU A 4 -32.38 28.75 29.78
N GLN A 5 -32.05 30.00 29.49
CA GLN A 5 -31.38 30.36 28.22
C GLN A 5 -29.93 29.87 28.20
N ARG A 6 -29.24 29.91 29.35
CA ARG A 6 -27.88 29.34 29.49
C ARG A 6 -27.90 27.83 29.31
N PHE A 7 -28.81 27.13 30.00
CA PHE A 7 -28.93 25.68 29.87
C PHE A 7 -29.22 25.22 28.43
N LYS A 8 -30.10 25.93 27.71
CA LYS A 8 -30.38 25.66 26.30
C LYS A 8 -29.16 25.92 25.40
N HIS A 9 -28.36 26.93 25.72
CA HIS A 9 -27.13 27.23 24.99
C HIS A 9 -26.08 26.15 25.22
N ASP A 10 -25.87 25.74 26.48
CA ASP A 10 -24.89 24.72 26.85
C ASP A 10 -25.22 23.36 26.26
N LEU A 11 -26.50 22.97 26.20
CA LEU A 11 -26.95 21.76 25.52
C LEU A 11 -26.67 21.79 24.01
N LYS A 12 -26.91 22.94 23.36
CA LYS A 12 -26.61 23.09 21.93
C LYS A 12 -25.12 23.04 21.65
N ALA A 13 -24.32 23.69 22.50
CA ALA A 13 -22.87 23.65 22.42
C ALA A 13 -22.36 22.21 22.62
N GLY A 14 -22.82 21.51 23.66
CA GLY A 14 -22.47 20.12 23.92
C GLY A 14 -22.84 19.17 22.77
N LEU A 15 -24.02 19.33 22.17
CA LEU A 15 -24.42 18.54 21.00
C LEU A 15 -23.55 18.83 19.78
N ALA A 16 -23.19 20.10 19.55
CA ALA A 16 -22.29 20.47 18.46
C ALA A 16 -20.89 19.88 18.66
N THR A 17 -20.35 19.93 19.88
CA THR A 17 -19.07 19.31 20.24
C THR A 17 -19.11 17.80 20.05
N LEU A 18 -20.17 17.13 20.50
CA LEU A 18 -20.34 15.70 20.29
C LEU A 18 -20.36 15.35 18.80
N ARG A 19 -21.12 16.09 18.00
CA ARG A 19 -21.18 15.89 16.54
C ARG A 19 -19.81 16.06 15.88
N LEU A 20 -19.08 17.12 16.24
CA LEU A 20 -17.73 17.37 15.74
C LEU A 20 -16.77 16.24 16.13
N GLY A 21 -16.79 15.81 17.40
CA GLY A 21 -15.99 14.69 17.89
C GLY A 21 -16.30 13.38 17.17
N THR A 22 -17.58 13.08 16.94
CA THR A 22 -17.97 11.88 16.17
C THR A 22 -17.51 11.93 14.72
N ALA A 23 -17.58 13.10 14.08
CA ALA A 23 -17.11 13.27 12.71
C ALA A 23 -15.59 13.09 12.61
N GLN A 24 -14.83 13.65 13.58
CA GLN A 24 -13.38 13.52 13.62
C GLN A 24 -12.93 12.07 13.83
N VAL A 25 -13.59 11.32 14.73
CA VAL A 25 -13.29 9.91 14.96
C VAL A 25 -13.62 9.08 13.71
N ALA A 26 -14.75 9.36 13.05
CA ALA A 26 -15.12 8.68 11.81
C ALA A 26 -14.09 8.91 10.70
N ASN A 27 -13.65 10.15 10.50
CA ASN A 27 -12.62 10.48 9.49
C ASN A 27 -11.31 9.75 9.77
N ARG A 28 -10.83 9.78 11.02
CA ARG A 28 -9.59 9.09 11.40
C ARG A 28 -9.67 7.58 11.19
N ALA A 29 -10.83 6.97 11.49
CA ALA A 29 -11.03 5.54 11.24
C ALA A 29 -11.00 5.18 9.74
N LEU A 30 -11.51 6.07 8.87
CA LEU A 30 -11.44 5.91 7.42
C LEU A 30 -9.98 6.01 6.93
N GLU A 31 -9.24 7.01 7.38
CA GLU A 31 -7.82 7.20 7.05
C GLU A 31 -6.96 6.01 7.50
N GLU A 32 -7.17 5.51 8.73
CA GLU A 32 -6.47 4.31 9.24
C GLU A 32 -6.81 3.07 8.40
N THR A 33 -8.06 2.93 7.98
CA THR A 33 -8.51 1.82 7.12
C THR A 33 -7.86 1.90 5.73
N GLU A 34 -7.79 3.09 5.15
CA GLU A 34 -7.13 3.30 3.86
C GLU A 34 -5.63 2.99 3.94
N SER A 35 -4.95 3.44 5.00
CA SER A 35 -3.55 3.09 5.24
C SER A 35 -3.34 1.58 5.35
N LEU A 36 -4.22 0.87 6.06
CA LEU A 36 -4.17 -0.59 6.17
C LEU A 36 -4.40 -1.29 4.83
N ARG A 37 -5.33 -0.78 4.00
CA ARG A 37 -5.57 -1.28 2.65
C ARG A 37 -4.30 -1.19 1.80
N ILE A 38 -3.67 -0.01 1.76
CA ILE A 38 -2.45 0.22 0.96
C ILE A 38 -1.32 -0.70 1.46
N ARG A 39 -1.12 -0.85 2.77
CA ARG A 39 -0.12 -1.77 3.34
C ARG A 39 -0.37 -3.23 2.93
N LEU A 40 -1.63 -3.65 2.87
CA LEU A 40 -1.97 -5.00 2.44
C LEU A 40 -1.63 -5.21 0.96
N GLU A 41 -1.92 -4.23 0.11
CA GLU A 41 -1.58 -4.27 -1.32
C GLU A 41 -0.07 -4.33 -1.54
N ILE A 42 0.72 -3.50 -0.82
CA ILE A 42 2.18 -3.57 -0.85
C ILE A 42 2.69 -4.97 -0.46
N ARG A 43 2.15 -5.58 0.60
CA ARG A 43 2.55 -6.95 1.00
C ARG A 43 2.25 -7.99 -0.08
N LYS A 44 1.14 -7.86 -0.80
CA LYS A 44 0.82 -8.76 -1.91
C LYS A 44 1.83 -8.60 -3.04
N LEU A 45 2.20 -7.37 -3.40
CA LEU A 45 3.24 -7.11 -4.39
C LEU A 45 4.60 -7.65 -3.95
N ASP A 46 4.98 -7.47 -2.68
CA ASP A 46 6.23 -8.00 -2.14
C ASP A 46 6.27 -9.54 -2.22
N GLN A 47 5.14 -10.21 -1.97
CA GLN A 47 5.04 -11.65 -2.14
C GLN A 47 5.20 -12.07 -3.61
N GLN A 48 4.50 -11.41 -4.52
CA GLN A 48 4.61 -11.68 -5.97
C GLN A 48 6.03 -11.43 -6.49
N LEU A 49 6.69 -10.37 -6.04
CA LEU A 49 8.09 -10.09 -6.35
C LEU A 49 9.00 -11.21 -5.86
N GLY A 50 8.79 -11.70 -4.63
CA GLY A 50 9.55 -12.81 -4.08
C GLY A 50 9.44 -14.09 -4.92
N ASP A 51 8.24 -14.38 -5.43
CA ASP A 51 7.99 -15.53 -6.30
C ASP A 51 8.69 -15.35 -7.66
N LEU A 52 8.56 -14.17 -8.30
CA LEU A 52 9.25 -13.91 -9.57
C LEU A 52 10.79 -13.95 -9.46
N TYR A 53 11.35 -13.43 -8.35
CA TYR A 53 12.80 -13.54 -8.13
C TYR A 53 13.24 -15.00 -8.01
N ARG A 54 12.42 -15.85 -7.37
CA ARG A 54 12.66 -17.28 -7.30
C ARG A 54 12.60 -17.91 -8.69
N ASP A 55 11.57 -17.62 -9.47
CA ASP A 55 11.39 -18.17 -10.82
C ASP A 55 12.55 -17.79 -11.76
N VAL A 56 13.03 -16.55 -11.69
CA VAL A 56 14.23 -16.10 -12.42
C VAL A 56 15.46 -16.90 -12.00
N GLY A 57 15.65 -17.07 -10.70
CA GLY A 57 16.78 -17.83 -10.14
C GLY A 57 16.73 -19.30 -10.56
N GLU A 58 15.58 -19.95 -10.42
CA GLU A 58 15.36 -21.33 -10.83
C GLU A 58 15.61 -21.50 -12.33
N ARG A 59 15.10 -20.60 -13.18
CA ARG A 59 15.33 -20.63 -14.62
C ARG A 59 16.83 -20.50 -14.95
N ALA A 60 17.53 -19.57 -14.30
CA ALA A 60 18.94 -19.37 -14.50
C ALA A 60 19.76 -20.60 -14.08
N VAL A 61 19.46 -21.19 -12.93
CA VAL A 61 20.11 -22.42 -12.45
C VAL A 61 19.85 -23.59 -13.40
N ASN A 62 18.60 -23.81 -13.82
CA ASN A 62 18.22 -24.89 -14.73
C ASN A 62 18.98 -24.81 -16.06
N LEU A 63 19.15 -23.61 -16.63
CA LEU A 63 19.93 -23.42 -17.85
C LEU A 63 21.42 -23.74 -17.63
N ARG A 64 21.99 -23.31 -16.50
CA ARG A 64 23.38 -23.59 -16.15
C ARG A 64 23.65 -25.07 -15.91
N GLU A 65 22.75 -25.76 -15.22
CA GLU A 65 22.82 -27.21 -15.01
C GLU A 65 22.63 -27.99 -16.31
N GLY A 66 21.85 -27.45 -17.26
CA GLY A 66 21.74 -27.94 -18.63
C GLY A 66 22.99 -27.74 -19.49
N GLY A 67 24.03 -27.09 -18.97
CA GLY A 67 25.29 -26.85 -19.67
C GLY A 67 25.31 -25.60 -20.54
N GLU A 68 24.28 -24.74 -20.47
CA GLU A 68 24.20 -23.53 -21.28
C GLU A 68 25.26 -22.49 -20.87
N PRO A 69 25.87 -21.80 -21.84
CA PRO A 69 26.82 -20.74 -21.56
C PRO A 69 26.14 -19.56 -20.84
N VAL A 70 26.92 -18.76 -20.12
CA VAL A 70 26.38 -17.64 -19.31
C VAL A 70 25.64 -16.65 -20.20
N GLU A 71 26.14 -16.42 -21.41
CA GLU A 71 25.53 -15.55 -22.40
C GLU A 71 24.11 -16.00 -22.75
N ARG A 72 23.89 -17.32 -22.87
CA ARG A 72 22.55 -17.86 -23.18
C ARG A 72 21.57 -17.62 -22.04
N VAL A 73 22.03 -17.68 -20.79
CA VAL A 73 21.23 -17.36 -19.61
C VAL A 73 20.87 -15.88 -19.57
N LEU A 74 21.83 -14.99 -19.83
CA LEU A 74 21.60 -13.54 -19.81
C LEU A 74 20.61 -13.09 -20.90
N TYR A 75 20.64 -13.74 -22.06
CA TYR A 75 19.73 -13.46 -23.17
C TYR A 75 18.57 -14.47 -23.27
N ASP A 76 18.27 -15.20 -22.19
CA ASP A 76 17.09 -16.07 -22.17
C ASP A 76 15.82 -15.22 -22.19
N ALA A 77 14.95 -15.51 -23.15
CA ALA A 77 13.74 -14.71 -23.37
C ALA A 77 12.77 -14.79 -22.18
N GLU A 78 12.75 -15.93 -21.48
CA GLU A 78 11.89 -16.12 -20.31
C GLU A 78 12.40 -15.34 -19.11
N ILE A 79 13.72 -15.37 -18.85
CA ILE A 79 14.35 -14.48 -17.85
C ILE A 79 14.04 -13.01 -18.18
N GLY A 80 14.17 -12.61 -19.45
CA GLY A 80 13.83 -11.26 -19.89
C GLY A 80 12.37 -10.89 -19.62
N ARG A 81 11.42 -11.82 -19.85
CA ARG A 81 9.99 -11.63 -19.56
C ARG A 81 9.74 -11.45 -18.05
N LEU A 82 10.31 -12.31 -17.23
CA LEU A 82 10.16 -12.27 -15.77
C LEU A 82 10.77 -10.99 -15.18
N VAL A 83 11.93 -10.55 -15.67
CA VAL A 83 12.56 -9.29 -15.26
C VAL A 83 11.68 -8.08 -15.61
N LYS A 84 11.02 -8.11 -16.76
CA LYS A 84 10.05 -7.06 -17.14
C LYS A 84 8.87 -7.03 -16.16
N GLU A 85 8.32 -8.18 -15.81
CA GLU A 85 7.23 -8.30 -14.84
C GLU A 85 7.63 -7.79 -13.45
N ILE A 86 8.85 -8.13 -13.00
CA ILE A 86 9.44 -7.58 -11.77
C ILE A 86 9.49 -6.05 -11.82
N GLN A 87 9.89 -5.47 -12.95
CA GLN A 87 9.97 -4.01 -13.10
C GLN A 87 8.58 -3.36 -13.01
N GLU A 88 7.58 -3.94 -13.66
CA GLU A 88 6.18 -3.47 -13.60
C GLU A 88 5.62 -3.53 -12.16
N LEU A 89 5.89 -4.62 -11.41
CA LEU A 89 5.48 -4.74 -10.02
C LEU A 89 6.22 -3.77 -9.10
N LYS A 90 7.51 -3.50 -9.34
CA LYS A 90 8.27 -2.49 -8.58
C LYS A 90 7.71 -1.09 -8.79
N GLU A 91 7.28 -0.75 -10.00
CA GLU A 91 6.63 0.52 -10.30
C GLU A 91 5.26 0.63 -9.61
N ALA A 92 4.45 -0.43 -9.64
CA ALA A 92 3.19 -0.48 -8.91
C ALA A 92 3.38 -0.31 -7.39
N ARG A 93 4.39 -1.00 -6.83
CA ARG A 93 4.76 -0.88 -5.42
C ARG A 93 5.20 0.55 -5.07
N GLY A 94 6.02 1.17 -5.92
CA GLY A 94 6.46 2.56 -5.74
C GLY A 94 5.29 3.55 -5.74
N LYS A 95 4.30 3.36 -6.61
CA LYS A 95 3.07 4.18 -6.61
C LYS A 95 2.30 4.06 -5.29
N LEU A 96 2.13 2.84 -4.77
CA LEU A 96 1.47 2.62 -3.48
C LEU A 96 2.26 3.21 -2.31
N GLU A 97 3.59 3.22 -2.36
CA GLU A 97 4.42 3.90 -1.35
C GLU A 97 4.24 5.42 -1.38
N SER A 98 4.09 6.01 -2.57
CA SER A 98 3.74 7.43 -2.73
C SER A 98 2.34 7.72 -2.18
N GLU A 99 1.32 6.94 -2.55
CA GLU A 99 -0.05 7.06 -2.03
C GLU A 99 -0.08 6.96 -0.49
N MET A 100 0.67 6.02 0.10
CA MET A 100 0.77 5.89 1.55
C MET A 100 1.44 7.09 2.23
N THR A 101 2.36 7.76 1.53
CA THR A 101 2.99 8.98 2.02
C THR A 101 2.02 10.15 1.99
N GLU A 102 1.18 10.25 0.94
CA GLU A 102 0.12 11.26 0.81
C GLU A 102 -0.94 11.11 1.90
N VAL A 103 -1.46 9.90 2.14
CA VAL A 103 -2.41 9.61 3.23
C VAL A 103 -1.84 9.99 4.60
N ARG A 104 -0.51 9.94 4.78
CA ARG A 104 0.16 10.34 6.01
C ARG A 104 0.40 11.86 6.09
N SER A 105 0.55 12.55 4.97
CA SER A 105 0.78 14.01 4.95
C SER A 105 -0.50 14.82 5.09
N ASP A 106 -1.66 14.23 4.83
CA ASP A 106 -2.98 14.84 5.02
C ASP A 106 -3.45 14.85 6.50
N VAL A 107 -2.61 14.33 7.42
CA VAL A 107 -2.80 14.26 8.88
C VAL A 107 -2.00 15.34 9.62
#